data_AF-A0A7S3U7K3-F1
#
_entry.id   AF-A0A7S3U7K3-F1
#
_cell.length_a   1.000
_cell.length_b   1.000
_cell.length_c   1.000
_cell.angle_alpha   90.00
_cell.angle_beta   90.00
_cell.angle_gamma   90.00
#
_symmetry.space_group_name_H-M   'P 1'
#
loop_
_entity.id
_entity.type
_entity.pdbx_description
1 polymer ?
#
loop_
_entity_poly.entity_id
_entity_poly.type
_entity_poly.pdbx_seq_one_letter_code
_entity_poly.pdbx_strand_id
1 'polypeptide(L)'
;ANYRKWAAHMKVPPQCAGDSDIAQNKATDLALWMLIWGEAANLRHMPECLCFLFHSMRMELWEKPLHAPRRRPQGWFLSRVVAPLYRKLRAEFKRTAPNGKPLGHTRKANYDDFNEFFWRPEALGYSYHASEDAAPGDIGVRGAAAGAAMLSSSGVAAVSEVFGASGLELGVTSQPDISSFPVLKRYMERRSWLTPIRAFWRIHSFLIVALHICIVLAFAKNKQGVVLDGALLQLLLGALITSAICNAIFELLGGYTQFGMLHNHLGQFGSLSLRFVVKVALAAALIIEYGKLLDDAPLALQHVPPSVWTRTVLLRHSRFCAAAAAYAIPSALSLLANIVPCLSTWARSWTGPAKWVLDVLEPLNRLYVGKDIHVAGVAPKLAYSFFWLSLIMFKLGFSYFFQIQPLVEPTTDTWSLDLSDWWPSVRLGKIPNMLVIFVNWAPVVLMYMLDLQIWFMLWQAFYGTMLGWTLHIGEVPDFDTLRERFLDASEAFNAKLLSKDTPLIVVSEPPYAPPNAAATSPSSAPTGSFGVSKSGKKAGPLDDLKVSLLEAASSPSSAEIPGGALRNESLRYFSETWNAIVGDLRVADLISNRELA
;
A
#
# COMPACT_ATOMS: atom_id res chain seq x y z
N ALA A 1 14.53 13.37 0.38
CA ALA A 1 14.58 13.23 -1.09
C ALA A 1 13.43 13.95 -1.82
N ASN A 2 12.16 13.64 -1.53
CA ASN A 2 11.02 14.24 -2.25
C ASN A 2 10.95 15.77 -2.14
N TYR A 3 11.17 16.33 -0.95
CA TYR A 3 11.26 17.78 -0.76
C TYR A 3 12.34 18.44 -1.64
N ARG A 4 13.55 17.86 -1.71
CA ARG A 4 14.63 18.39 -2.57
C ARG A 4 14.24 18.38 -4.06
N LYS A 5 13.49 17.36 -4.51
CA LYS A 5 12.94 17.31 -5.87
C LYS A 5 11.87 18.38 -6.11
N TRP A 6 10.98 18.60 -5.13
CA TRP A 6 10.00 19.67 -5.18
C TRP A 6 10.68 21.05 -5.23
N ALA A 7 11.67 21.31 -4.39
CA ALA A 7 12.45 22.56 -4.39
C ALA A 7 13.15 22.79 -5.74
N ALA A 8 13.75 21.75 -6.31
CA ALA A 8 14.35 21.80 -7.64
C ALA A 8 13.31 22.11 -8.75
N HIS A 9 12.11 21.54 -8.66
CA HIS A 9 11.02 21.84 -9.60
C HIS A 9 10.55 23.30 -9.49
N MET A 10 10.40 23.79 -8.26
CA MET A 10 10.03 25.17 -7.93
C MET A 10 11.17 26.17 -8.21
N LYS A 11 12.36 25.67 -8.60
CA LYS A 11 13.58 26.45 -8.85
C LYS A 11 14.02 27.29 -7.64
N VAL A 12 13.81 26.77 -6.43
CA VAL A 12 14.26 27.38 -5.17
C VAL A 12 15.36 26.56 -4.51
N PRO A 13 16.29 27.20 -3.78
CA PRO A 13 17.26 26.47 -2.99
C PRO A 13 16.55 25.64 -1.90
N PRO A 14 16.92 24.36 -1.71
CA PRO A 14 16.35 23.55 -0.65
C PRO A 14 16.77 24.09 0.73
N GLN A 15 15.79 24.35 1.58
CA GLN A 15 16.02 24.90 2.94
C GLN A 15 16.30 23.83 4.01
N CYS A 16 16.47 22.57 3.60
CA CYS A 16 16.79 21.48 4.51
C CYS A 16 18.31 21.31 4.65
N ALA A 17 18.73 20.77 5.78
CA ALA A 17 20.10 20.40 6.09
C ALA A 17 20.72 19.52 4.98
N GLY A 18 21.98 19.84 4.65
CA GLY A 18 22.80 19.06 3.73
C GLY A 18 23.27 17.73 4.32
N ASP A 19 23.81 16.86 3.47
CA ASP A 19 24.28 15.54 3.93
C ASP A 19 25.53 15.67 4.83
N SER A 20 26.33 16.72 4.64
CA SER A 20 27.49 17.10 5.47
C SER A 20 27.15 18.07 6.62
N ASP A 21 25.87 18.38 6.84
CA ASP A 21 25.44 19.34 7.86
C ASP A 21 25.39 18.73 9.28
N ILE A 22 25.38 19.58 10.30
CA ILE A 22 25.42 19.24 11.72
C ILE A 22 24.15 18.45 12.10
N ALA A 23 24.30 17.46 12.98
CA ALA A 23 23.21 16.59 13.43
C ALA A 23 22.00 17.37 13.98
N GLN A 24 22.23 18.50 14.65
CA GLN A 24 21.18 19.36 15.19
C GLN A 24 20.27 19.95 14.09
N ASN A 25 20.83 20.37 12.95
CA ASN A 25 20.03 20.89 11.83
C ASN A 25 19.15 19.79 11.22
N LYS A 26 19.71 18.57 11.08
CA LYS A 26 18.97 17.39 10.61
C LYS A 26 17.85 17.00 11.58
N ALA A 27 18.13 17.01 12.88
CA ALA A 27 17.13 16.75 13.91
C ALA A 27 16.02 17.80 13.90
N THR A 28 16.37 19.07 13.70
CA THR A 28 15.40 20.17 13.58
C THR A 28 14.49 20.00 12.36
N ASP A 29 15.05 19.63 11.20
CA ASP A 29 14.26 19.35 10.00
C ASP A 29 13.29 18.19 10.21
N LEU A 30 13.76 17.10 10.84
CA LEU A 30 12.93 15.94 11.16
C LEU A 30 11.81 16.30 12.13
N ALA A 31 12.14 17.04 13.21
CA ALA A 31 11.17 17.49 14.20
C ALA A 31 10.11 18.39 13.55
N LEU A 32 10.52 19.39 12.76
CA LEU A 32 9.61 20.29 12.07
C LEU A 32 8.68 19.53 11.12
N TRP A 33 9.22 18.59 10.33
CA TRP A 33 8.42 17.77 9.43
C TRP A 33 7.40 16.91 10.19
N MET A 34 7.80 16.27 11.29
CA MET A 34 6.91 15.44 12.10
C MET A 34 5.81 16.26 12.78
N LEU A 35 6.11 17.49 13.24
CA LEU A 35 5.11 18.40 13.80
C LEU A 35 4.09 18.83 12.75
N ILE A 36 4.55 19.24 11.56
CA ILE A 36 3.66 19.59 10.44
C ILE A 36 2.80 18.38 10.06
N TRP A 37 3.42 17.20 9.90
CA TRP A 37 2.73 15.98 9.52
C TRP A 37 1.71 15.55 10.58
N GLY A 38 2.06 15.66 11.86
CA GLY A 38 1.23 15.34 13.01
C GLY A 38 -0.08 16.11 12.99
N GLU A 39 -0.03 17.41 12.73
CA GLU A 39 -1.20 18.30 12.76
C GLU A 39 -1.89 18.53 11.40
N ALA A 40 -1.30 18.10 10.28
CA ALA A 40 -1.84 18.33 8.93
C ALA A 40 -3.21 17.68 8.63
N ALA A 41 -3.63 16.67 9.40
CA ALA A 41 -4.89 15.94 9.18
C ALA A 41 -5.14 15.57 7.70
N ASN A 42 -6.25 16.02 7.09
CA ASN A 42 -6.60 15.73 5.70
C ASN A 42 -5.66 16.37 4.66
N LEU A 43 -4.84 17.36 5.04
CA LEU A 43 -3.85 17.96 4.15
C LEU A 43 -2.71 16.99 3.80
N ARG A 44 -2.60 15.85 4.50
CA ARG A 44 -1.68 14.75 4.14
C ARG A 44 -1.92 14.18 2.74
N HIS A 45 -3.12 14.35 2.20
CA HIS A 45 -3.44 13.99 0.82
C HIS A 45 -2.90 14.99 -0.22
N MET A 46 -2.23 16.06 0.22
CA MET A 46 -1.64 17.11 -0.62
C MET A 46 -0.13 17.23 -0.29
N PRO A 47 0.71 16.28 -0.75
CA PRO A 47 2.12 16.22 -0.32
C PRO A 47 2.94 17.47 -0.67
N GLU A 48 2.59 18.16 -1.74
CA GLU A 48 3.27 19.39 -2.17
C GLU A 48 2.81 20.61 -1.39
N CYS A 49 1.57 20.62 -0.90
CA CYS A 49 1.16 21.55 0.14
C CYS A 49 2.02 21.39 1.40
N LEU A 50 2.32 20.15 1.82
CA LEU A 50 3.21 19.92 2.95
C LEU A 50 4.65 20.35 2.67
N CYS A 51 5.15 20.13 1.44
CA CYS A 51 6.47 20.62 1.03
C CYS A 51 6.54 22.15 1.08
N PHE A 52 5.48 22.85 0.64
CA PHE A 52 5.35 24.29 0.74
C PHE A 52 5.35 24.76 2.21
N LEU A 53 4.52 24.15 3.07
CA LEU A 53 4.48 24.49 4.50
C LEU A 53 5.85 24.29 5.17
N PHE A 54 6.50 23.17 4.90
CA PHE A 54 7.84 22.89 5.41
C PHE A 54 8.84 23.93 4.92
N HIS A 55 8.83 24.28 3.62
CA HIS A 55 9.73 25.28 3.05
C HIS A 55 9.57 26.64 3.74
N SER A 56 8.34 27.15 3.83
CA SER A 56 8.05 28.47 4.39
C SER A 56 8.32 28.55 5.89
N MET A 57 7.97 27.51 6.65
CA MET A 57 8.24 27.46 8.10
C MET A 57 9.73 27.28 8.40
N ARG A 58 10.45 26.53 7.55
CA ARG A 58 11.90 26.36 7.70
C ARG A 58 12.67 27.63 7.37
N MET A 59 12.22 28.40 6.38
CA MET A 59 12.72 29.75 6.09
C MET A 59 12.60 30.67 7.30
N GLU A 60 11.41 30.73 7.92
CA GLU A 60 11.20 31.55 9.11
C GLU A 60 12.11 31.13 10.27
N LEU A 61 12.33 29.82 10.44
CA LEU A 61 13.23 29.29 11.47
C LEU A 61 14.71 29.62 11.21
N TRP A 62 15.11 29.84 9.95
CA TRP A 62 16.48 30.22 9.57
C TRP A 62 16.71 31.73 9.72
N GLU A 63 15.73 32.54 9.34
CA GLU A 63 15.78 34.00 9.45
C GLU A 63 15.75 34.47 10.91
N LYS A 64 15.06 33.72 11.78
CA LYS A 64 14.98 33.99 13.22
C LYS A 64 15.48 32.77 14.00
N PRO A 65 16.78 32.69 14.30
CA PRO A 65 17.32 31.60 15.13
C PRO A 65 16.59 31.54 16.48
N LEU A 66 16.61 30.36 17.12
CA LEU A 66 15.88 29.96 18.35
C LEU A 66 15.88 30.97 19.53
N HIS A 67 16.67 32.04 19.47
CA HIS A 67 16.91 32.99 20.55
C HIS A 67 15.86 34.12 20.68
N ALA A 68 14.91 34.24 19.74
CA ALA A 68 13.76 35.15 19.88
C ALA A 68 12.45 34.48 19.42
N PRO A 69 11.92 33.51 20.19
CA PRO A 69 10.71 32.81 19.80
C PRO A 69 9.52 33.78 19.79
N ARG A 70 8.91 33.99 18.63
CA ARG A 70 7.56 34.55 18.54
C ARG A 70 6.64 33.52 19.21
N ARG A 71 6.33 33.70 20.50
CA ARG A 71 5.47 32.77 21.24
C ARG A 71 4.09 32.77 20.60
N ARG A 72 3.81 31.73 19.82
CA ARG A 72 2.49 31.49 19.26
C ARG A 72 1.66 30.69 20.28
N PRO A 73 0.37 31.01 20.46
CA PRO A 73 -0.49 30.26 21.38
C PRO A 73 -0.66 28.81 20.90
N GLN A 74 -0.98 27.91 21.84
CA GLN A 74 -1.35 26.53 21.51
C GLN A 74 -2.52 26.53 20.51
N GLY A 75 -2.45 25.67 19.50
CA GLY A 75 -3.47 25.60 18.43
C GLY A 75 -3.38 26.71 17.36
N TRP A 76 -2.35 27.56 17.39
CA TRP A 76 -2.14 28.57 16.34
C TRP A 76 -1.99 27.90 14.96
N PHE A 77 -1.22 26.82 14.85
CA PHE A 77 -1.02 26.13 13.57
C PHE A 77 -2.33 25.57 13.01
N LEU A 78 -3.14 24.92 13.86
CA LEU A 78 -4.46 24.44 13.49
C LEU A 78 -5.39 25.57 13.04
N SER A 79 -5.44 26.67 13.77
CA SER A 79 -6.39 27.77 13.50
C SER A 79 -6.00 28.66 12.32
N ARG A 80 -4.70 28.90 12.11
CA ARG A 80 -4.16 29.86 11.13
C ARG A 80 -3.57 29.23 9.88
N VAL A 81 -3.20 27.95 9.91
CA VAL A 81 -2.64 27.23 8.75
C VAL A 81 -3.61 26.15 8.26
N VAL A 82 -3.97 25.20 9.13
CA VAL A 82 -4.75 24.02 8.72
C VAL A 82 -6.22 24.38 8.46
N ALA A 83 -6.88 25.09 9.38
CA ALA A 83 -8.30 25.40 9.29
C ALA A 83 -8.67 26.27 8.07
N PRO A 84 -7.91 27.31 7.67
CA PRO A 84 -8.22 28.07 6.45
C PRO A 84 -8.18 27.21 5.19
N LEU A 85 -7.17 26.35 5.05
CA LEU A 85 -7.08 25.39 3.94
C LEU A 85 -8.25 24.41 3.96
N TYR A 86 -8.55 23.83 5.12
CA TYR A 86 -9.65 22.90 5.29
C TYR A 86 -11.02 23.53 5.01
N ARG A 87 -11.27 24.76 5.47
CA ARG A 87 -12.53 25.49 5.21
C ARG A 87 -12.73 25.72 3.72
N LYS A 88 -11.65 26.05 2.99
CA LYS A 88 -11.69 26.22 1.54
C LYS A 88 -11.99 24.92 0.81
N LEU A 89 -11.29 23.83 1.17
CA LEU A 89 -11.59 22.48 0.69
C LEU A 89 -13.07 22.14 0.96
N ARG A 90 -13.54 22.35 2.19
CA ARG A 90 -14.92 22.10 2.60
C ARG A 90 -15.93 22.94 1.81
N ALA A 91 -15.64 24.20 1.51
CA ALA A 91 -16.50 25.07 0.71
C ALA A 91 -16.67 24.53 -0.71
N GLU A 92 -15.58 24.13 -1.37
CA GLU A 92 -15.64 23.47 -2.68
C GLU A 92 -16.34 22.11 -2.60
N PHE A 93 -16.15 21.37 -1.50
CA PHE A 93 -16.88 20.12 -1.30
C PHE A 93 -18.39 20.29 -1.12
N LYS A 94 -18.83 21.44 -0.60
CA LYS A 94 -20.23 21.79 -0.40
C LYS A 94 -20.87 22.51 -1.60
N ARG A 95 -20.12 22.82 -2.65
CA ARG A 95 -20.63 23.55 -3.81
C ARG A 95 -21.74 22.74 -4.50
N THR A 96 -22.89 23.39 -4.72
CA THR A 96 -24.06 22.82 -5.39
C THR A 96 -24.27 23.44 -6.76
N ALA A 97 -24.90 22.70 -7.66
CA ALA A 97 -25.29 23.18 -8.96
C ALA A 97 -26.49 24.16 -8.81
N PRO A 98 -26.80 24.98 -9.84
CA PRO A 98 -27.93 25.92 -9.79
C PRO A 98 -29.28 25.26 -9.49
N ASN A 99 -29.40 23.96 -9.75
CA ASN A 99 -30.59 23.14 -9.47
C ASN A 99 -30.61 22.52 -8.05
N GLY A 100 -29.74 22.96 -7.14
CA GLY A 100 -29.65 22.46 -5.76
C GLY A 100 -29.03 21.07 -5.61
N LYS A 101 -28.71 20.36 -6.71
CA LYS A 101 -28.03 19.06 -6.65
C LYS A 101 -26.54 19.23 -6.35
N PRO A 102 -25.89 18.26 -5.71
CA PRO A 102 -24.43 18.27 -5.54
C PRO A 102 -23.74 18.44 -6.89
N LEU A 103 -22.68 19.27 -6.96
CA LEU A 103 -21.90 19.40 -8.19
C LEU A 103 -21.38 18.03 -8.64
N GLY A 104 -21.59 17.71 -9.92
CA GLY A 104 -21.03 16.50 -10.51
C GLY A 104 -19.51 16.46 -10.38
N HIS A 105 -18.95 15.26 -10.24
CA HIS A 105 -17.51 15.01 -10.06
C HIS A 105 -16.61 15.65 -11.15
N THR A 106 -17.14 15.90 -12.34
CA THR A 106 -16.44 16.57 -13.44
C THR A 106 -16.18 18.05 -13.20
N ARG A 107 -17.02 18.74 -12.42
CA ARG A 107 -16.92 20.19 -12.15
C ARG A 107 -16.35 20.51 -10.76
N LYS A 108 -16.10 19.49 -9.95
CA LYS A 108 -15.71 19.60 -8.55
C LYS A 108 -14.20 19.38 -8.39
N ALA A 109 -13.50 20.32 -7.78
CA ALA A 109 -12.08 20.18 -7.45
C ALA A 109 -11.88 19.14 -6.33
N ASN A 110 -10.86 18.31 -6.44
CA ASN A 110 -10.44 17.32 -5.45
C ASN A 110 -9.04 17.67 -4.92
N TYR A 111 -8.56 16.95 -3.89
CA TYR A 111 -7.23 17.18 -3.27
C TYR A 111 -6.11 17.38 -4.29
N ASP A 112 -6.06 16.57 -5.35
CA ASP A 112 -5.04 16.71 -6.41
C ASP A 112 -5.11 18.06 -7.15
N ASP A 113 -6.30 18.58 -7.41
CA ASP A 113 -6.49 19.89 -8.06
C ASP A 113 -6.00 21.03 -7.14
N PHE A 114 -6.23 20.92 -5.83
CA PHE A 114 -5.70 21.87 -4.86
C PHE A 114 -4.18 21.75 -4.73
N ASN A 115 -3.67 20.52 -4.80
CA ASN A 115 -2.26 20.22 -4.65
C ASN A 115 -1.42 20.74 -5.83
N GLU A 116 -2.00 20.78 -7.04
CA GLU A 116 -1.33 21.35 -8.22
C GLU A 116 -1.02 22.84 -8.06
N PHE A 117 -1.77 23.58 -7.23
CA PHE A 117 -1.42 24.97 -6.94
C PHE A 117 -0.02 25.07 -6.31
N PHE A 118 0.33 24.15 -5.41
CA PHE A 118 1.63 24.12 -4.73
C PHE A 118 2.77 23.57 -5.59
N TRP A 119 2.49 23.20 -6.85
CA TRP A 119 3.49 22.91 -7.88
C TRP A 119 3.93 24.16 -8.64
N ARG A 120 3.31 25.31 -8.40
CA ARG A 120 3.56 26.54 -9.14
C ARG A 120 4.47 27.48 -8.37
N PRO A 121 5.45 28.13 -9.03
CA PRO A 121 6.23 29.19 -8.41
C PRO A 121 5.37 30.30 -7.79
N GLU A 122 4.19 30.57 -8.36
CA GLU A 122 3.21 31.52 -7.82
C GLU A 122 2.81 31.23 -6.36
N ALA A 123 2.83 29.97 -5.92
CA ALA A 123 2.46 29.60 -4.55
C ALA A 123 3.42 30.19 -3.50
N LEU A 124 4.69 30.42 -3.86
CA LEU A 124 5.70 31.02 -2.97
C LEU A 124 5.43 32.50 -2.67
N GLY A 125 4.57 33.16 -3.47
CA GLY A 125 4.13 34.54 -3.21
C GLY A 125 3.06 34.64 -2.13
N TYR A 126 2.48 33.53 -1.69
CA TYR A 126 1.44 33.49 -0.66
C TYR A 126 2.04 33.26 0.72
N SER A 127 1.46 33.90 1.74
CA SER A 127 1.79 33.56 3.12
C SER A 127 1.32 32.15 3.45
N TYR A 128 2.07 31.42 4.27
CA TYR A 128 1.69 30.08 4.70
C TYR A 128 0.62 30.08 5.82
N HIS A 129 0.31 31.23 6.39
CA HIS A 129 -0.70 31.41 7.43
C HIS A 129 -1.66 32.55 7.05
N ALA A 130 -2.90 32.48 7.56
CA ALA A 130 -3.82 33.60 7.48
C ALA A 130 -3.36 34.76 8.37
N SER A 131 -3.58 36.00 7.93
CA SER A 131 -3.30 37.24 8.66
C SER A 131 -3.65 37.15 10.15
N GLU A 132 -2.74 37.61 11.02
CA GLU A 132 -2.90 37.59 12.48
C GLU A 132 -4.08 38.47 12.94
N ASP A 133 -4.37 39.54 12.18
CA ASP A 133 -5.41 40.54 12.46
C ASP A 133 -6.83 40.11 12.06
N ALA A 134 -6.99 39.03 11.28
CA ALA A 134 -8.31 38.54 10.87
C ALA A 134 -8.96 37.73 12.01
N ALA A 135 -10.22 38.05 12.34
CA ALA A 135 -11.01 37.23 13.26
C ALA A 135 -11.25 35.82 12.66
N PRO A 136 -11.34 34.74 13.47
CA PRO A 136 -11.47 33.36 12.99
C PRO A 136 -12.66 33.08 12.05
N GLY A 137 -13.63 33.99 11.96
CA GLY A 137 -14.86 33.91 11.15
C GLY A 137 -14.84 34.69 9.83
N ASP A 138 -13.92 35.64 9.61
CA ASP A 138 -13.99 36.60 8.50
C ASP A 138 -13.17 36.21 7.25
N ILE A 139 -12.58 35.01 7.27
CA ILE A 139 -11.56 34.56 6.31
C ILE A 139 -12.16 34.14 4.94
N GLY A 140 -13.48 34.32 4.74
CA GLY A 140 -14.21 33.79 3.59
C GLY A 140 -14.29 34.68 2.34
N VAL A 141 -14.11 36.00 2.45
CA VAL A 141 -14.56 36.93 1.39
C VAL A 141 -13.46 37.86 0.86
N ARG A 142 -12.46 38.22 1.67
CA ARG A 142 -11.45 39.25 1.28
C ARG A 142 -10.33 38.77 0.36
N GLY A 143 -10.05 37.47 0.28
CA GLY A 143 -8.89 36.95 -0.47
C GLY A 143 -9.05 36.86 -1.99
N ALA A 144 -10.29 36.79 -2.50
CA ALA A 144 -10.53 36.52 -3.93
C ALA A 144 -10.09 37.68 -4.85
N ALA A 145 -10.12 38.92 -4.37
CA ALA A 145 -9.76 40.10 -5.16
C ALA A 145 -8.25 40.26 -5.36
N ALA A 146 -7.44 39.90 -4.35
CA ALA A 146 -5.98 40.06 -4.41
C ALA A 146 -5.29 39.01 -5.31
N GLY A 147 -5.77 37.76 -5.30
CA GLY A 147 -5.23 36.69 -6.16
C GLY A 147 -5.56 36.85 -7.65
N ALA A 148 -6.64 37.59 -7.98
CA ALA A 148 -7.07 37.83 -9.36
C ALA A 148 -6.13 38.77 -10.13
N ALA A 149 -5.43 39.67 -9.44
CA ALA A 149 -4.53 40.65 -10.05
C ALA A 149 -3.22 40.05 -10.61
N MET A 150 -2.88 38.80 -10.25
CA MET A 150 -1.68 38.10 -10.72
C MET A 150 -1.92 37.11 -11.88
N LEU A 151 -3.15 36.97 -12.36
CA LEU A 151 -3.47 36.11 -13.51
C LEU A 151 -3.23 36.85 -14.84
N SER A 152 -2.85 36.11 -15.88
CA SER A 152 -2.80 36.66 -17.26
C SER A 152 -4.17 37.20 -17.68
N SER A 153 -4.20 38.09 -18.67
CA SER A 153 -5.42 38.75 -19.17
C SER A 153 -6.58 37.80 -19.50
N SER A 154 -6.28 36.55 -19.86
CA SER A 154 -7.28 35.49 -20.10
C SER A 154 -7.92 34.93 -18.82
N GLY A 155 -7.18 34.85 -17.71
CA GLY A 155 -7.71 34.39 -16.42
C GLY A 155 -8.60 35.44 -15.74
N VAL A 156 -8.28 36.72 -15.93
CA VAL A 156 -9.08 37.84 -15.41
C VAL A 156 -10.48 37.86 -16.04
N ALA A 157 -10.59 37.56 -17.35
CA ALA A 157 -11.88 37.48 -18.05
C ALA A 157 -12.78 36.36 -17.51
N ALA A 158 -12.23 35.16 -17.28
CA ALA A 158 -12.99 34.03 -16.76
C ALA A 158 -13.44 34.22 -15.29
N VAL A 159 -12.71 35.01 -14.51
CA VAL A 159 -13.06 35.32 -13.11
C VAL A 159 -14.07 36.47 -13.02
N SER A 160 -13.94 37.47 -13.90
CA SER A 160 -14.89 38.59 -14.03
C SER A 160 -16.31 38.12 -14.37
N GLU A 161 -16.42 37.11 -15.25
CA GLU A 161 -17.69 36.51 -15.66
C GLU A 161 -18.41 35.78 -14.50
N VAL A 162 -17.67 35.35 -13.47
CA VAL A 162 -18.21 34.57 -12.34
C VAL A 162 -18.56 35.43 -11.13
N PHE A 163 -17.85 36.55 -10.89
CA PHE A 163 -17.95 37.29 -9.62
C PHE A 163 -18.37 38.77 -9.71
N GLY A 164 -18.45 39.36 -10.91
CA GLY A 164 -18.90 40.76 -11.09
C GLY A 164 -17.86 41.82 -10.66
N ALA A 165 -17.84 42.94 -11.38
CA ALA A 165 -16.74 43.92 -11.40
C ALA A 165 -16.67 44.91 -10.21
N SER A 166 -17.46 44.73 -9.15
CA SER A 166 -17.77 45.81 -8.20
C SER A 166 -16.94 45.86 -6.90
N GLY A 167 -15.91 45.01 -6.74
CA GLY A 167 -15.23 44.81 -5.45
C GLY A 167 -13.75 45.20 -5.35
N LEU A 168 -13.22 45.98 -6.29
CA LEU A 168 -11.77 46.20 -6.41
C LEU A 168 -11.32 47.53 -5.75
N GLU A 169 -11.21 47.55 -4.42
CA GLU A 169 -10.43 48.58 -3.72
C GLU A 169 -9.06 48.03 -3.29
N LEU A 170 -8.00 48.68 -3.79
CA LEU A 170 -6.60 48.33 -3.61
C LEU A 170 -6.06 48.90 -2.29
N GLY A 171 -5.63 48.03 -1.38
CA GLY A 171 -4.90 48.37 -0.15
C GLY A 171 -3.59 47.59 -0.01
N VAL A 172 -2.48 48.29 -0.27
CA VAL A 172 -1.11 48.19 0.28
C VAL A 172 -0.61 46.87 0.93
N THR A 173 0.37 46.23 0.25
CA THR A 173 1.52 45.45 0.75
C THR A 173 1.34 44.43 1.90
N SER A 174 0.52 43.41 1.73
CA SER A 174 0.65 42.15 2.49
C SER A 174 0.61 40.96 1.53
N GLN A 175 1.45 39.94 1.76
CA GLN A 175 1.37 38.70 0.98
C GLN A 175 -0.05 38.12 1.11
N PRO A 176 -0.67 37.68 0.02
CA PRO A 176 -2.02 37.12 0.06
C PRO A 176 -2.07 35.89 0.97
N ASP A 177 -3.16 35.77 1.74
CA ASP A 177 -3.38 34.68 2.69
C ASP A 177 -3.39 33.31 2.00
N ILE A 178 -2.97 32.25 2.71
CA ILE A 178 -3.00 30.87 2.18
C ILE A 178 -4.40 30.41 1.73
N SER A 179 -5.47 31.02 2.22
CA SER A 179 -6.84 30.70 1.80
C SER A 179 -7.24 31.34 0.47
N SER A 180 -6.45 32.25 -0.10
CA SER A 180 -6.85 33.09 -1.22
C SER A 180 -6.48 32.58 -2.62
N PHE A 181 -5.71 31.49 -2.74
CA PHE A 181 -5.30 30.97 -4.06
C PHE A 181 -6.48 30.54 -4.98
N PRO A 182 -6.37 30.64 -6.31
CA PRO A 182 -7.45 30.20 -7.20
C PRO A 182 -7.61 28.67 -7.20
N VAL A 183 -8.85 28.18 -7.06
CA VAL A 183 -9.16 26.75 -7.22
C VAL A 183 -9.47 26.49 -8.70
N LEU A 184 -8.54 25.82 -9.39
CA LEU A 184 -8.69 25.46 -10.79
C LEU A 184 -8.88 23.95 -10.91
N LYS A 185 -10.00 23.52 -11.52
CA LYS A 185 -10.21 22.12 -11.87
C LYS A 185 -9.36 21.79 -13.09
N ARG A 186 -8.40 20.89 -12.95
CA ARG A 186 -7.47 20.52 -14.02
C ARG A 186 -7.48 19.02 -14.30
N TYR A 187 -7.76 18.25 -13.27
CA TYR A 187 -7.79 16.81 -13.35
C TYR A 187 -9.22 16.31 -13.60
N MET A 188 -9.55 16.07 -14.87
CA MET A 188 -10.81 15.42 -15.25
C MET A 188 -10.63 13.91 -15.35
N GLU A 189 -10.70 13.23 -14.22
CA GLU A 189 -10.85 11.77 -14.22
C GLU A 189 -12.25 11.39 -14.66
N ARG A 190 -12.35 10.63 -15.76
CA ARG A 190 -13.62 10.03 -16.18
C ARG A 190 -13.90 8.85 -15.26
N ARG A 191 -14.79 9.04 -14.28
CA ARG A 191 -15.25 7.92 -13.43
C ARG A 191 -16.08 6.98 -14.29
N SER A 192 -15.61 5.74 -14.40
CA SER A 192 -16.31 4.67 -15.11
C SER A 192 -16.21 3.37 -14.29
N TRP A 193 -17.15 2.45 -14.50
CA TRP A 193 -17.06 1.07 -14.02
C TRP A 193 -15.79 0.36 -14.53
N LEU A 194 -15.17 0.89 -15.58
CA LEU A 194 -13.90 0.44 -16.13
C LEU A 194 -12.67 0.87 -15.30
N THR A 195 -12.80 1.85 -14.40
CA THR A 195 -11.67 2.34 -13.59
C THR A 195 -11.21 1.30 -12.56
N PRO A 196 -12.09 0.63 -11.79
CA PRO A 196 -11.69 -0.49 -10.94
C PRO A 196 -11.06 -1.65 -11.73
N ILE A 197 -11.63 -2.01 -12.89
CA ILE A 197 -11.09 -3.06 -13.76
C ILE A 197 -9.67 -2.71 -14.21
N ARG A 198 -9.41 -1.44 -14.53
CA ARG A 198 -8.05 -0.96 -14.84
C ARG A 198 -7.11 -1.08 -13.65
N ALA A 199 -7.58 -0.70 -12.46
CA ALA A 199 -6.75 -0.74 -11.25
C ALA A 199 -6.31 -2.17 -10.92
N PHE A 200 -7.22 -3.15 -11.05
CA PHE A 200 -6.94 -4.56 -10.82
C PHE A 200 -6.55 -5.35 -12.08
N TRP A 201 -6.21 -4.65 -13.17
CA TRP A 201 -5.97 -5.29 -14.47
C TRP A 201 -4.92 -6.40 -14.42
N ARG A 202 -3.85 -6.22 -13.65
CA ARG A 202 -2.78 -7.23 -13.51
C ARG A 202 -3.30 -8.57 -12.97
N ILE A 203 -4.27 -8.52 -12.05
CA ILE A 203 -4.90 -9.73 -11.50
C ILE A 203 -5.77 -10.36 -12.58
N HIS A 204 -6.62 -9.56 -13.24
CA HIS A 204 -7.49 -10.07 -14.30
C HIS A 204 -6.71 -10.66 -15.48
N SER A 205 -5.65 -10.00 -15.97
CA SER A 205 -4.80 -10.51 -17.04
C SER A 205 -4.12 -11.82 -16.65
N PHE A 206 -3.63 -11.91 -15.40
CA PHE A 206 -3.07 -13.14 -14.86
C PHE A 206 -4.11 -14.27 -14.85
N LEU A 207 -5.33 -13.99 -14.35
CA LEU A 207 -6.41 -14.98 -14.28
C LEU A 207 -6.81 -15.48 -15.68
N ILE A 208 -6.92 -14.58 -16.67
CA ILE A 208 -7.26 -14.92 -18.06
C ILE A 208 -6.18 -15.81 -18.70
N VAL A 209 -4.90 -15.45 -18.55
CA VAL A 209 -3.79 -16.26 -19.10
C VAL A 209 -3.69 -17.60 -18.38
N ALA A 210 -3.86 -17.64 -17.06
CA ALA A 210 -3.87 -18.88 -16.31
C ALA A 210 -5.07 -19.78 -16.67
N LEU A 211 -6.24 -19.19 -16.95
CA LEU A 211 -7.41 -19.91 -17.44
C LEU A 211 -7.12 -20.55 -18.80
N HIS A 212 -6.49 -19.79 -19.73
CA HIS A 212 -6.08 -20.32 -21.02
C HIS A 212 -5.15 -21.53 -20.87
N ILE A 213 -4.13 -21.44 -20.00
CA ILE A 213 -3.22 -22.55 -19.72
C ILE A 213 -3.98 -23.76 -19.15
N CYS A 214 -4.89 -23.55 -18.21
CA CYS A 214 -5.68 -24.64 -17.63
C CYS A 214 -6.60 -25.31 -18.66
N ILE A 215 -7.21 -24.54 -19.56
CA ILE A 215 -8.03 -25.05 -20.67
C ILE A 215 -7.16 -25.91 -21.59
N VAL A 216 -5.99 -25.40 -22.01
CA VAL A 216 -5.05 -26.16 -22.85
C VAL A 216 -4.64 -27.47 -22.18
N LEU A 217 -4.30 -27.44 -20.89
CA LEU A 217 -3.93 -28.64 -20.13
C LEU A 217 -5.10 -29.63 -19.98
N ALA A 218 -6.34 -29.15 -19.96
CA ALA A 218 -7.51 -29.99 -19.83
C ALA A 218 -7.85 -30.68 -21.16
N PHE A 219 -7.77 -29.97 -22.28
CA PHE A 219 -8.00 -30.52 -23.63
C PHE A 219 -6.86 -31.41 -24.12
N ALA A 220 -5.61 -31.18 -23.67
CA ALA A 220 -4.46 -32.01 -24.01
C ALA A 220 -4.32 -33.26 -23.12
N LYS A 221 -5.20 -33.45 -22.13
CA LYS A 221 -5.15 -34.59 -21.21
C LYS A 221 -5.54 -35.88 -21.94
N ASN A 222 -4.61 -36.83 -21.99
CA ASN A 222 -4.88 -38.18 -22.48
C ASN A 222 -5.40 -39.08 -21.35
N LYS A 223 -5.90 -40.28 -21.68
CA LYS A 223 -6.42 -41.27 -20.70
C LYS A 223 -5.43 -41.67 -19.59
N GLN A 224 -4.12 -41.45 -19.79
CA GLN A 224 -3.05 -41.72 -18.82
C GLN A 224 -2.60 -40.50 -18.01
N GLY A 225 -3.15 -39.31 -18.27
CA GLY A 225 -2.76 -38.05 -17.63
C GLY A 225 -2.27 -36.98 -18.62
N VAL A 226 -1.73 -35.90 -18.08
CA VAL A 226 -1.12 -34.82 -18.87
C VAL A 226 0.29 -35.24 -19.28
N VAL A 227 0.48 -35.55 -20.55
CA VAL A 227 1.81 -35.88 -21.12
C VAL A 227 2.37 -34.64 -21.82
N LEU A 228 3.66 -34.39 -21.60
CA LEU A 228 4.36 -33.24 -22.16
C LEU A 228 4.78 -33.52 -23.61
N ASP A 229 3.81 -33.46 -24.51
CA ASP A 229 3.99 -33.72 -25.95
C ASP A 229 4.22 -32.42 -26.75
N GLY A 230 4.77 -32.54 -27.96
CA GLY A 230 4.92 -31.42 -28.90
C GLY A 230 3.62 -30.66 -29.18
N ALA A 231 2.48 -31.37 -29.25
CA ALA A 231 1.17 -30.75 -29.41
C ALA A 231 0.76 -29.86 -28.22
N LEU A 232 1.05 -30.30 -26.99
CA LEU A 232 0.80 -29.48 -25.79
C LEU A 232 1.68 -28.23 -25.81
N LEU A 233 2.95 -28.34 -26.19
CA LEU A 233 3.85 -27.20 -26.30
C LEU A 233 3.36 -26.19 -27.34
N GLN A 234 2.91 -26.66 -28.51
CA GLN A 234 2.34 -25.79 -29.54
C GLN A 234 1.11 -25.03 -29.03
N LEU A 235 0.20 -25.72 -28.32
CA LEU A 235 -0.99 -25.08 -27.73
C LEU A 235 -0.63 -24.08 -26.62
N LEU A 236 0.38 -24.38 -25.79
CA LEU A 236 0.85 -23.48 -24.73
C LEU A 236 1.45 -22.19 -25.29
N LEU A 237 2.05 -22.21 -26.49
CA LEU A 237 2.50 -20.97 -27.15
C LEU A 237 1.34 -20.02 -27.46
N GLY A 238 0.11 -20.53 -27.63
CA GLY A 238 -1.10 -19.71 -27.74
C GLY A 238 -1.38 -18.84 -26.51
N ALA A 239 -0.86 -19.20 -25.34
CA ALA A 239 -0.98 -18.38 -24.14
C ALA A 239 -0.24 -17.04 -24.28
N LEU A 240 0.84 -16.98 -25.08
CA LEU A 240 1.54 -15.72 -25.39
C LEU A 240 0.65 -14.75 -26.16
N ILE A 241 -0.16 -15.26 -27.09
CA ILE A 241 -1.13 -14.46 -27.85
C ILE A 241 -2.19 -13.90 -26.89
N THR A 242 -2.72 -14.74 -26.01
CA THR A 242 -3.70 -14.32 -25.00
C THR A 242 -3.14 -13.22 -24.10
N SER A 243 -1.89 -13.36 -23.66
CA SER A 243 -1.18 -12.33 -22.90
C SER A 243 -0.98 -11.04 -23.70
N ALA A 244 -0.64 -11.14 -24.99
CA ALA A 244 -0.46 -9.97 -25.86
C ALA A 244 -1.76 -9.21 -26.08
N ILE A 245 -2.88 -9.91 -26.29
CA ILE A 245 -4.23 -9.34 -26.40
C ILE A 245 -4.61 -8.63 -25.09
N CYS A 246 -4.38 -9.26 -23.93
CA CYS A 246 -4.64 -8.63 -22.63
C CYS A 246 -3.85 -7.32 -22.47
N ASN A 247 -2.58 -7.30 -22.91
CA ASN A 247 -1.76 -6.09 -22.85
C ASN A 247 -2.24 -4.99 -23.81
N ALA A 248 -2.81 -5.34 -24.97
CA ALA A 248 -3.43 -4.38 -25.88
C ALA A 248 -4.72 -3.80 -25.30
N ILE A 249 -5.57 -4.63 -24.68
CA ILE A 249 -6.80 -4.19 -24.00
C ILE A 249 -6.44 -3.26 -22.83
N PHE A 250 -5.36 -3.53 -22.09
CA PHE A 250 -4.90 -2.65 -21.02
C PHE A 250 -4.62 -1.22 -21.50
N GLU A 251 -3.93 -1.06 -22.63
CA GLU A 251 -3.65 0.27 -23.17
C GLU A 251 -4.90 0.95 -23.72
N LEU A 252 -5.83 0.20 -24.30
CA LEU A 252 -7.13 0.71 -24.74
C LEU A 252 -7.95 1.25 -23.55
N LEU A 253 -8.03 0.45 -22.48
CA LEU A 253 -8.63 0.83 -21.20
C LEU A 253 -7.90 2.05 -20.61
N GLY A 254 -6.58 2.06 -20.80
CA GLY A 254 -5.65 3.14 -20.54
C GLY A 254 -6.14 4.47 -21.12
N GLY A 255 -6.30 4.47 -22.45
CA GLY A 255 -6.73 5.63 -23.23
C GLY A 255 -8.14 6.08 -22.87
N TYR A 256 -9.07 5.14 -22.69
CA TYR A 256 -10.46 5.47 -22.36
C TYR A 256 -10.60 6.14 -20.99
N THR A 257 -9.97 5.59 -19.96
CA THR A 257 -10.11 6.09 -18.58
C THR A 257 -9.35 7.40 -18.34
N GLN A 258 -8.20 7.60 -19.02
CA GLN A 258 -7.39 8.80 -18.91
C GLN A 258 -7.66 9.84 -20.00
N PHE A 259 -8.62 9.62 -20.90
CA PHE A 259 -8.93 10.55 -21.99
C PHE A 259 -9.10 12.00 -21.52
N GLY A 260 -9.76 12.18 -20.38
CA GLY A 260 -9.96 13.49 -19.74
C GLY A 260 -8.70 14.14 -19.17
N MET A 261 -7.59 13.42 -19.00
CA MET A 261 -6.27 14.00 -18.66
C MET A 261 -5.43 14.26 -19.92
N LEU A 262 -5.58 13.41 -20.94
CA LEU A 262 -4.75 13.43 -22.15
C LEU A 262 -4.92 14.70 -22.99
N HIS A 263 -6.07 15.38 -22.92
CA HIS A 263 -6.31 16.63 -23.67
C HIS A 263 -5.33 17.77 -23.32
N ASN A 264 -4.82 17.81 -22.09
CA ASN A 264 -3.88 18.85 -21.63
C ASN A 264 -2.40 18.44 -21.75
N HIS A 265 -2.12 17.15 -21.96
CA HIS A 265 -0.76 16.60 -21.95
C HIS A 265 -0.46 15.84 -23.26
N LEU A 266 -0.19 16.57 -24.35
CA LEU A 266 0.11 15.99 -25.67
C LEU A 266 1.26 14.97 -25.63
N GLY A 267 2.30 15.18 -24.81
CA GLY A 267 3.41 14.23 -24.67
C GLY A 267 2.99 12.88 -24.06
N GLN A 268 2.06 12.90 -23.10
CA GLN A 268 1.52 11.67 -22.52
C GLN A 268 0.57 10.98 -23.50
N PHE A 269 -0.23 11.75 -24.25
CA PHE A 269 -1.06 11.23 -25.34
C PHE A 269 -0.22 10.51 -26.39
N GLY A 270 0.84 11.16 -26.91
CA GLY A 270 1.73 10.58 -27.91
C GLY A 270 2.42 9.31 -27.39
N SER A 271 2.88 9.31 -26.14
CA SER A 271 3.46 8.13 -25.52
C SER A 271 2.46 6.99 -25.37
N LEU A 272 1.21 7.24 -24.96
CA LEU A 272 0.20 6.20 -24.81
C LEU A 272 -0.21 5.62 -26.17
N SER A 273 -0.43 6.47 -27.17
CA SER A 273 -0.78 6.07 -28.53
C SER A 273 0.33 5.20 -29.15
N LEU A 274 1.60 5.58 -28.99
CA LEU A 274 2.72 4.76 -29.45
C LEU A 274 2.73 3.38 -28.77
N ARG A 275 2.51 3.33 -27.45
CA ARG A 275 2.47 2.06 -26.69
C ARG A 275 1.34 1.16 -27.15
N PHE A 276 0.16 1.74 -27.40
CA PHE A 276 -0.96 1.01 -27.97
C PHE A 276 -0.62 0.41 -29.34
N VAL A 277 -0.07 1.22 -30.26
CA VAL A 277 0.31 0.78 -31.60
C VAL A 277 1.37 -0.33 -31.54
N VAL A 278 2.41 -0.17 -30.72
CA VAL A 278 3.47 -1.19 -30.57
C VAL A 278 2.91 -2.50 -30.03
N LYS A 279 2.03 -2.46 -29.02
CA LYS A 279 1.43 -3.68 -28.43
C LYS A 279 0.47 -4.37 -29.39
N VAL A 280 -0.33 -3.62 -30.13
CA VAL A 280 -1.21 -4.18 -31.18
C VAL A 280 -0.38 -4.78 -32.31
N ALA A 281 0.70 -4.12 -32.75
CA ALA A 281 1.60 -4.65 -33.77
C ALA A 281 2.28 -5.94 -33.32
N LEU A 282 2.77 -6.00 -32.08
CA LEU A 282 3.34 -7.23 -31.50
C LEU A 282 2.29 -8.35 -31.38
N ALA A 283 1.06 -8.04 -30.94
CA ALA A 283 -0.02 -9.02 -30.87
C ALA A 283 -0.39 -9.55 -32.26
N ALA A 284 -0.51 -8.67 -33.25
CA ALA A 284 -0.80 -9.06 -34.64
C ALA A 284 0.32 -9.91 -35.24
N ALA A 285 1.60 -9.54 -35.01
CA ALA A 285 2.74 -10.33 -35.45
C ALA A 285 2.72 -11.74 -34.84
N LEU A 286 2.44 -11.85 -33.54
CA LEU A 286 2.31 -13.15 -32.88
C LEU A 286 1.16 -13.99 -33.44
N ILE A 287 -0.01 -13.37 -33.69
CA ILE A 287 -1.17 -14.05 -34.27
C ILE A 287 -0.86 -14.57 -35.68
N ILE A 288 -0.29 -13.73 -36.54
CA ILE A 288 0.02 -14.08 -37.93
C ILE A 288 1.07 -15.18 -37.99
N GLU A 289 2.17 -15.05 -37.25
CA GLU A 289 3.25 -16.04 -37.29
C GLU A 289 2.86 -17.35 -36.58
N TYR A 290 2.01 -17.30 -35.56
CA TYR A 290 1.42 -18.51 -34.97
C TYR A 290 0.41 -19.18 -35.90
N GLY A 291 -0.37 -18.41 -36.67
CA GLY A 291 -1.24 -18.95 -37.70
C GLY A 291 -0.46 -19.74 -38.75
N LYS A 292 0.64 -19.17 -39.27
CA LYS A 292 1.55 -19.88 -40.19
C LYS A 292 2.16 -21.13 -39.57
N LEU A 293 2.56 -21.07 -38.30
CA LEU A 293 3.05 -22.23 -37.56
C LEU A 293 1.99 -23.35 -37.47
N LEU A 294 0.72 -22.97 -37.31
CA LEU A 294 -0.39 -23.91 -37.26
C LEU A 294 -0.73 -24.48 -38.64
N ASP A 295 -0.62 -23.69 -39.71
CA ASP A 295 -0.86 -24.12 -41.09
C ASP A 295 0.23 -25.08 -41.60
N ASP A 296 1.50 -24.77 -41.32
CA ASP A 296 2.65 -25.57 -41.77
C ASP A 296 2.79 -26.90 -41.00
N ALA A 297 2.34 -26.91 -39.73
CA ALA A 297 2.43 -28.06 -38.85
C ALA A 297 1.20 -28.12 -37.92
N PRO A 298 0.01 -28.50 -38.44
CA PRO A 298 -1.23 -28.54 -37.66
C PRO A 298 -1.14 -29.62 -36.59
N LEU A 299 -0.75 -29.24 -35.38
CA LEU A 299 -0.54 -30.16 -34.24
C LEU A 299 0.36 -31.35 -34.61
N ALA A 300 1.27 -31.16 -35.59
CA ALA A 300 1.72 -32.19 -36.53
C ALA A 300 2.57 -33.34 -35.97
N LEU A 301 2.76 -33.39 -34.65
CA LEU A 301 3.64 -34.37 -33.99
C LEU A 301 3.05 -34.74 -32.62
N GLN A 302 1.81 -35.25 -32.61
CA GLN A 302 1.24 -35.92 -31.43
C GLN A 302 2.19 -37.06 -30.99
N HIS A 303 2.47 -37.17 -29.69
CA HIS A 303 3.38 -38.17 -29.08
C HIS A 303 4.87 -38.03 -29.41
N VAL A 304 5.32 -36.89 -29.93
CA VAL A 304 6.75 -36.63 -30.12
C VAL A 304 7.34 -35.92 -28.90
N PRO A 305 8.53 -36.32 -28.43
CA PRO A 305 9.16 -35.71 -27.28
C PRO A 305 9.44 -34.21 -27.49
N PRO A 306 9.36 -33.38 -26.42
CA PRO A 306 9.59 -31.94 -26.45
C PRO A 306 10.85 -31.47 -27.18
N SER A 307 11.96 -32.19 -27.00
CA SER A 307 13.26 -31.84 -27.56
C SER A 307 13.31 -31.99 -29.08
N VAL A 308 12.57 -32.97 -29.63
CA VAL A 308 12.51 -33.18 -31.07
C VAL A 308 11.60 -32.13 -31.69
N TRP A 309 10.42 -31.89 -31.10
CA TRP A 309 9.48 -30.88 -31.57
C TRP A 309 10.08 -29.47 -31.58
N THR A 310 10.81 -29.07 -30.54
CA THR A 310 11.46 -27.76 -30.51
C THR A 310 12.47 -27.59 -31.64
N ARG A 311 13.26 -28.62 -31.94
CA ARG A 311 14.24 -28.58 -33.03
C ARG A 311 13.60 -28.60 -34.42
N THR A 312 12.55 -29.40 -34.62
CA THR A 312 11.97 -29.61 -35.95
C THR A 312 10.92 -28.56 -36.34
N VAL A 313 10.14 -28.08 -35.36
CA VAL A 313 9.02 -27.16 -35.58
C VAL A 313 9.35 -25.76 -35.09
N LEU A 314 9.69 -25.57 -33.81
CA LEU A 314 9.86 -24.23 -33.23
C LEU A 314 11.06 -23.47 -33.84
N LEU A 315 12.25 -24.08 -33.84
CA LEU A 315 13.47 -23.44 -34.34
C LEU A 315 13.46 -23.22 -35.86
N ARG A 316 12.67 -23.99 -36.60
CA ARG A 316 12.46 -23.79 -38.04
C ARG A 316 11.70 -22.48 -38.32
N HIS A 317 10.80 -22.08 -37.43
CA HIS A 317 10.04 -20.84 -37.52
C HIS A 317 10.77 -19.71 -36.77
N SER A 318 11.90 -19.27 -37.35
CA SER A 318 12.75 -18.21 -36.78
C SER A 318 12.01 -16.87 -36.59
N ARG A 319 11.07 -16.56 -37.48
CA ARG A 319 10.23 -15.34 -37.41
C ARG A 319 9.30 -15.35 -36.20
N PHE A 320 8.64 -16.49 -35.93
CA PHE A 320 7.83 -16.66 -34.71
C PHE A 320 8.70 -16.53 -33.46
N CYS A 321 9.86 -17.19 -33.43
CA CYS A 321 10.80 -17.08 -32.31
C CYS A 321 11.25 -15.64 -32.06
N ALA A 322 11.53 -14.87 -33.12
CA ALA A 322 11.90 -13.47 -33.02
C ALA A 322 10.76 -12.60 -32.48
N ALA A 323 9.53 -12.80 -32.96
CA ALA A 323 8.35 -12.07 -32.46
C ALA A 323 8.05 -12.43 -30.99
N ALA A 324 8.12 -13.71 -30.63
CA ALA A 324 7.95 -14.19 -29.27
C ALA A 324 9.02 -13.63 -28.33
N ALA A 325 10.28 -13.60 -28.76
CA ALA A 325 11.38 -13.01 -28.00
C ALA A 325 11.19 -11.49 -27.80
N ALA A 326 10.81 -10.76 -28.85
CA ALA A 326 10.56 -9.33 -28.78
C ALA A 326 9.45 -8.97 -27.77
N TYR A 327 8.43 -9.82 -27.66
CA TYR A 327 7.34 -9.66 -26.68
C TYR A 327 7.72 -10.14 -25.26
N ALA A 328 8.39 -11.30 -25.15
CA ALA A 328 8.64 -11.96 -23.87
C ALA A 328 9.83 -11.38 -23.10
N ILE A 329 10.90 -10.93 -23.78
CA ILE A 329 12.12 -10.42 -23.14
C ILE A 329 11.84 -9.24 -22.20
N PRO A 330 11.11 -8.17 -22.60
CA PRO A 330 10.81 -7.06 -21.70
C PRO A 330 9.99 -7.50 -20.48
N SER A 331 9.04 -8.41 -20.68
CA SER A 331 8.20 -8.96 -19.61
C SER A 331 9.02 -9.82 -18.63
N ALA A 332 9.94 -10.63 -19.14
CA ALA A 332 10.85 -11.45 -18.36
C ALA A 332 11.83 -10.58 -17.56
N LEU A 333 12.37 -9.52 -18.17
CA LEU A 333 13.24 -8.56 -17.47
C LEU A 333 12.49 -7.87 -16.32
N SER A 334 11.22 -7.49 -16.54
CA SER A 334 10.34 -6.92 -15.51
C SER A 334 10.12 -7.89 -14.35
N LEU A 335 9.83 -9.17 -14.65
CA LEU A 335 9.66 -10.21 -13.65
C LEU A 335 10.94 -10.44 -12.82
N LEU A 336 12.08 -10.59 -13.50
CA LEU A 336 13.38 -10.76 -12.85
C LEU A 336 13.72 -9.55 -11.98
N ALA A 337 13.42 -8.33 -12.45
CA ALA A 337 13.62 -7.09 -11.70
C ALA A 337 12.75 -6.99 -10.44
N ASN A 338 11.59 -7.66 -10.39
CA ASN A 338 10.78 -7.76 -9.17
C ASN A 338 11.34 -8.79 -8.18
N ILE A 339 11.91 -9.89 -8.67
CA ILE A 339 12.51 -10.94 -7.83
C ILE A 339 13.86 -10.50 -7.27
N VAL A 340 14.66 -9.77 -8.05
CA VAL A 340 16.01 -9.33 -7.68
C VAL A 340 16.05 -7.80 -7.56
N PRO A 341 16.10 -7.23 -6.33
CA PRO A 341 16.10 -5.78 -6.13
C PRO A 341 17.24 -5.08 -6.87
N CYS A 342 18.44 -5.67 -6.90
CA CYS A 342 19.60 -5.12 -7.62
C CYS A 342 19.32 -4.96 -9.13
N LEU A 343 18.63 -5.92 -9.74
CA LEU A 343 18.26 -5.85 -11.15
C LEU A 343 17.19 -4.78 -11.41
N SER A 344 16.26 -4.61 -10.45
CA SER A 344 15.33 -3.47 -10.43
C SER A 344 16.07 -2.14 -10.45
N THR A 345 17.02 -1.94 -9.53
CA THR A 345 17.79 -0.69 -9.42
C THR A 345 18.63 -0.45 -10.67
N TRP A 346 19.24 -1.50 -11.24
CA TRP A 346 20.02 -1.43 -12.47
C TRP A 346 19.17 -1.10 -13.71
N ALA A 347 18.04 -1.79 -13.92
CA ALA A 347 17.14 -1.48 -15.04
C ALA A 347 16.55 -0.06 -14.94
N ARG A 348 16.36 0.43 -13.70
CA ARG A 348 15.90 1.79 -13.42
C ARG A 348 16.98 2.85 -13.54
N SER A 349 18.26 2.50 -13.41
CA SER A 349 19.38 3.44 -13.54
C SER A 349 19.69 3.78 -15.01
N TRP A 350 19.08 3.08 -15.97
CA TRP A 350 19.23 3.37 -17.39
C TRP A 350 18.72 4.76 -17.74
N THR A 351 19.54 5.53 -18.46
CA THR A 351 19.22 6.87 -18.96
C THR A 351 19.25 6.89 -20.50
N GLY A 352 18.59 7.87 -21.12
CA GLY A 352 18.60 8.05 -22.58
C GLY A 352 17.61 7.16 -23.35
N PRO A 353 17.95 6.73 -24.59
CA PRO A 353 17.00 6.06 -25.50
C PRO A 353 16.60 4.65 -25.04
N ALA A 354 17.50 3.90 -24.38
CA ALA A 354 17.20 2.56 -23.86
C ALA A 354 16.07 2.59 -22.81
N LYS A 355 16.05 3.62 -21.95
CA LYS A 355 14.96 3.85 -21.00
C LYS A 355 13.64 4.13 -21.72
N TRP A 356 13.67 4.95 -22.76
CA TRP A 356 12.46 5.27 -23.52
C TRP A 356 11.87 4.03 -24.20
N VAL A 357 12.72 3.19 -24.81
CA VAL A 357 12.30 1.91 -25.40
C VAL A 357 11.69 0.99 -24.33
N LEU A 358 12.35 0.84 -23.19
CA LEU A 358 11.84 0.03 -22.08
C LEU A 358 10.50 0.58 -21.59
N ASP A 359 10.37 1.89 -21.36
CA ASP A 359 9.13 2.52 -20.88
C ASP A 359 7.96 2.41 -21.88
N VAL A 360 8.26 2.33 -23.19
CA VAL A 360 7.27 2.07 -24.23
C VAL A 360 6.81 0.60 -24.18
N LEU A 361 7.75 -0.34 -24.13
CA LEU A 361 7.43 -1.77 -24.10
C LEU A 361 6.76 -2.18 -22.79
N GLU A 362 7.36 -1.81 -21.66
CA GLU A 362 6.90 -2.12 -20.30
C GLU A 362 7.19 -0.95 -19.33
N PRO A 363 6.18 -0.26 -18.79
CA PRO A 363 6.35 1.01 -18.06
C PRO A 363 6.86 0.82 -16.61
N LEU A 364 7.97 0.08 -16.44
CA LEU A 364 8.64 -0.20 -15.17
C LEU A 364 9.00 1.06 -14.38
N ASN A 365 9.48 2.12 -15.06
CA ASN A 365 9.94 3.33 -14.38
C ASN A 365 8.81 4.32 -14.03
N ARG A 366 7.59 4.09 -14.55
CA ARG A 366 6.43 4.98 -14.34
C ARG A 366 5.65 4.69 -13.07
N LEU A 367 5.86 3.54 -12.42
CA LEU A 367 5.28 3.22 -11.12
C LEU A 367 5.88 4.15 -10.05
N TYR A 368 5.21 5.26 -9.73
CA TYR A 368 5.70 6.30 -8.82
C TYR A 368 5.83 5.83 -7.36
N VAL A 369 4.94 4.93 -6.91
CA VAL A 369 4.84 4.50 -5.51
C VAL A 369 5.77 3.33 -5.22
N GLY A 370 6.52 3.40 -4.12
CA GLY A 370 7.32 2.28 -3.61
C GLY A 370 8.68 2.02 -4.29
N LYS A 371 9.19 2.99 -5.08
CA LYS A 371 10.39 2.81 -5.94
C LYS A 371 11.65 2.33 -5.22
N ASP A 372 11.85 2.74 -3.97
CA ASP A 372 13.02 2.43 -3.15
C ASP A 372 12.64 1.90 -1.75
N ILE A 373 11.38 1.50 -1.56
CA ILE A 373 10.90 0.93 -0.29
C ILE A 373 11.12 -0.58 -0.36
N HIS A 374 12.39 -0.99 -0.31
CA HIS A 374 12.74 -2.39 -0.15
C HIS A 374 12.78 -2.71 1.34
N VAL A 375 11.97 -3.68 1.78
CA VAL A 375 12.09 -4.23 3.12
C VAL A 375 13.50 -4.80 3.27
N ALA A 376 14.22 -4.39 4.32
CA ALA A 376 15.56 -4.88 4.58
C ALA A 376 15.50 -6.40 4.88
N GLY A 377 16.28 -7.18 4.13
CA GLY A 377 16.41 -8.63 4.33
C GLY A 377 15.64 -9.51 3.33
N VAL A 378 16.18 -10.70 3.06
CA VAL A 378 15.63 -11.66 2.08
C VAL A 378 14.46 -12.46 2.66
N ALA A 379 14.46 -12.72 3.97
CA ALA A 379 13.46 -13.58 4.62
C ALA A 379 12.01 -13.06 4.53
N PRO A 380 11.70 -11.77 4.81
CA PRO A 380 10.33 -11.26 4.66
C PRO A 380 9.82 -11.34 3.22
N LYS A 381 10.72 -11.18 2.24
CA LYS A 381 10.40 -11.29 0.82
C LYS A 381 10.06 -12.73 0.44
N LEU A 382 10.84 -13.70 0.91
CA LEU A 382 10.57 -15.12 0.67
C LEU A 382 9.25 -15.56 1.31
N ALA A 383 8.95 -15.11 2.54
CA ALA A 383 7.68 -15.40 3.19
C ALA A 383 6.49 -14.83 2.40
N TYR A 384 6.59 -13.59 1.91
CA TYR A 384 5.58 -12.98 1.07
C TYR A 384 5.40 -13.73 -0.26
N SER A 385 6.50 -14.07 -0.94
CA SER A 385 6.44 -14.85 -2.19
C SER A 385 5.85 -16.23 -1.96
N PHE A 386 6.23 -16.91 -0.87
CA PHE A 386 5.68 -18.21 -0.51
C PHE A 386 4.17 -18.15 -0.27
N PHE A 387 3.69 -17.14 0.48
CA PHE A 387 2.26 -16.93 0.72
C PHE A 387 1.47 -16.85 -0.58
N TRP A 388 1.90 -16.01 -1.53
CA TRP A 388 1.18 -15.83 -2.79
C TRP A 388 1.32 -17.02 -3.74
N LEU A 389 2.51 -17.62 -3.84
CA LEU A 389 2.74 -18.79 -4.71
C LEU A 389 1.90 -19.99 -4.25
N SER A 390 1.88 -20.26 -2.95
CA SER A 390 1.07 -21.36 -2.39
C SER A 390 -0.43 -21.14 -2.58
N LEU A 391 -0.93 -19.94 -2.34
CA LEU A 391 -2.33 -19.56 -2.61
C LEU A 391 -2.70 -19.77 -4.09
N ILE A 392 -1.88 -19.25 -5.00
CA ILE A 392 -2.13 -19.36 -6.44
C ILE A 392 -2.09 -20.82 -6.88
N MET A 393 -1.13 -21.61 -6.40
CA MET A 393 -1.02 -23.03 -6.72
C MET A 393 -2.27 -23.80 -6.27
N PHE A 394 -2.75 -23.56 -5.06
CA PHE A 394 -3.96 -24.21 -4.55
C PHE A 394 -5.19 -23.81 -5.38
N LYS A 395 -5.34 -22.51 -5.66
CA LYS A 395 -6.43 -21.98 -6.47
C LYS A 395 -6.42 -22.56 -7.89
N LEU A 396 -5.26 -22.62 -8.55
CA LEU A 396 -5.16 -23.17 -9.91
C LEU A 396 -5.40 -24.68 -9.93
N GLY A 397 -4.91 -25.41 -8.91
CA GLY A 397 -5.19 -26.83 -8.75
C GLY A 397 -6.68 -27.10 -8.61
N PHE A 398 -7.35 -26.40 -7.69
CA PHE A 398 -8.79 -26.53 -7.50
C PHE A 398 -9.59 -26.21 -8.77
N SER A 399 -9.31 -25.06 -9.39
CA SER A 399 -9.99 -24.67 -10.64
C SER A 399 -9.74 -25.66 -11.78
N TYR A 400 -8.55 -26.23 -11.90
CA TYR A 400 -8.27 -27.23 -12.93
C TYR A 400 -9.12 -28.51 -12.72
N PHE A 401 -9.06 -29.12 -11.53
CA PHE A 401 -9.70 -30.41 -11.28
C PHE A 401 -11.22 -30.32 -11.18
N PHE A 402 -11.77 -29.28 -10.53
CA PHE A 402 -13.20 -29.20 -10.24
C PHE A 402 -14.00 -28.33 -11.19
N GLN A 403 -13.36 -27.34 -11.84
CA GLN A 403 -14.07 -26.41 -12.73
C GLN A 403 -13.80 -26.74 -14.19
N ILE A 404 -12.54 -26.81 -14.62
CA ILE A 404 -12.22 -26.82 -16.06
C ILE A 404 -12.23 -28.25 -16.62
N GLN A 405 -11.63 -29.21 -15.93
CA GLN A 405 -11.54 -30.60 -16.42
C GLN A 405 -12.92 -31.22 -16.68
N PRO A 406 -13.95 -31.09 -15.81
CA PRO A 406 -15.27 -31.68 -16.05
C PRO A 406 -16.02 -31.06 -17.23
N LEU A 407 -15.63 -29.86 -17.69
CA LEU A 407 -16.28 -29.17 -18.81
C LEU A 407 -15.80 -29.67 -20.17
N VAL A 408 -14.66 -30.35 -20.26
CA VAL A 408 -14.06 -30.78 -21.53
C VAL A 408 -14.92 -31.81 -22.27
N GLU A 409 -15.43 -32.81 -21.54
CA GLU A 409 -16.25 -33.90 -22.11
C GLU A 409 -17.58 -33.35 -22.66
N PRO A 410 -18.40 -32.60 -21.88
CA PRO A 410 -19.60 -31.95 -22.42
C PRO A 410 -19.32 -31.02 -23.60
N THR A 411 -18.17 -30.34 -23.62
CA THR A 411 -17.81 -29.43 -24.72
C THR A 411 -17.51 -30.18 -26.00
N THR A 412 -16.76 -31.28 -25.91
CA THR A 412 -16.43 -32.14 -27.06
C THR A 412 -17.68 -32.79 -27.62
N ASP A 413 -18.55 -33.30 -26.76
CA ASP A 413 -19.82 -33.93 -27.14
C ASP A 413 -20.74 -32.92 -27.84
N THR A 414 -20.91 -31.73 -27.25
CA THR A 414 -21.72 -30.65 -27.84
C THR A 414 -21.17 -30.20 -29.20
N TRP A 415 -19.84 -30.17 -29.38
CA TRP A 415 -19.23 -29.82 -30.65
C TRP A 415 -19.50 -30.87 -31.74
N SER A 416 -19.51 -32.15 -31.36
CA SER A 416 -19.73 -33.27 -32.29
C SER A 416 -21.17 -33.35 -32.82
N LEU A 417 -22.15 -32.87 -32.06
CA LEU A 417 -23.55 -32.84 -32.46
C LEU A 417 -23.78 -31.89 -33.64
N ASP A 418 -24.77 -32.16 -34.49
CA ASP A 418 -25.22 -31.21 -35.50
C ASP A 418 -26.58 -30.62 -35.09
N LEU A 419 -26.54 -29.45 -34.42
CA LEU A 419 -27.77 -28.74 -34.02
C LEU A 419 -28.41 -27.97 -35.18
N SER A 420 -27.80 -28.01 -36.38
CA SER A 420 -28.32 -27.42 -37.61
C SER A 420 -29.67 -28.05 -38.04
N ASP A 421 -29.87 -29.34 -37.74
CA ASP A 421 -31.09 -30.08 -38.05
C ASP A 421 -32.33 -29.57 -37.28
N TRP A 422 -32.13 -28.95 -36.10
CA TRP A 422 -33.23 -28.43 -35.30
C TRP A 422 -33.80 -27.12 -35.84
N TRP A 423 -33.08 -26.42 -36.70
CA TRP A 423 -33.53 -25.16 -37.32
C TRP A 423 -33.25 -25.12 -38.84
N PRO A 424 -33.91 -25.97 -39.65
CA PRO A 424 -33.58 -26.14 -41.06
C PRO A 424 -33.72 -24.87 -41.92
N SER A 425 -34.53 -23.91 -41.46
CA SER A 425 -34.80 -22.65 -42.17
C SER A 425 -33.66 -21.64 -42.08
N VAL A 426 -32.73 -21.79 -41.14
CA VAL A 426 -31.61 -20.86 -40.95
C VAL A 426 -30.31 -21.65 -40.96
N ARG A 427 -29.52 -21.52 -42.05
CA ARG A 427 -28.20 -22.16 -42.21
C ARG A 427 -27.17 -21.54 -41.24
N LEU A 428 -27.32 -21.79 -39.95
CA LEU A 428 -26.47 -21.28 -38.87
C LEU A 428 -25.17 -22.08 -38.70
N GLY A 429 -24.99 -23.19 -39.42
CA GLY A 429 -23.82 -24.07 -39.26
C GLY A 429 -23.64 -24.51 -37.81
N LYS A 430 -22.42 -24.36 -37.26
CA LYS A 430 -22.09 -24.70 -35.86
C LYS A 430 -22.30 -23.55 -34.86
N ILE A 431 -22.88 -22.42 -35.26
CA ILE A 431 -23.16 -21.29 -34.36
C ILE A 431 -24.02 -21.70 -33.14
N PRO A 432 -25.07 -22.53 -33.28
CA PRO A 432 -25.87 -22.97 -32.13
C PRO A 432 -25.02 -23.76 -31.13
N ASN A 433 -24.14 -24.64 -31.60
CA ASN A 433 -23.21 -25.39 -30.74
C ASN A 433 -22.28 -24.44 -29.96
N MET A 434 -21.72 -23.43 -30.63
CA MET A 434 -20.87 -22.43 -29.97
C MET A 434 -21.63 -21.66 -28.89
N LEU A 435 -22.89 -21.31 -29.14
CA LEU A 435 -23.71 -20.60 -28.18
C LEU A 435 -23.99 -21.47 -26.94
N VAL A 436 -24.34 -22.75 -27.13
CA VAL A 436 -24.56 -23.69 -26.03
C VAL A 436 -23.27 -23.88 -25.21
N ILE A 437 -22.13 -24.05 -25.87
CA ILE A 437 -20.82 -24.12 -25.21
C ILE A 437 -20.57 -22.84 -24.42
N PHE A 438 -20.78 -21.66 -25.01
CA PHE A 438 -20.60 -20.38 -24.32
C PHE A 438 -21.48 -20.26 -23.06
N VAL A 439 -22.76 -20.62 -23.16
CA VAL A 439 -23.71 -20.58 -22.04
C VAL A 439 -23.30 -21.55 -20.94
N ASN A 440 -22.83 -22.76 -21.29
CA ASN A 440 -22.34 -23.73 -20.31
C ASN A 440 -21.05 -23.28 -19.62
N TRP A 441 -20.16 -22.61 -20.33
CA TRP A 441 -18.89 -22.11 -19.79
C TRP A 441 -19.04 -20.83 -18.96
N ALA A 442 -19.99 -19.95 -19.30
CA ALA A 442 -20.09 -18.62 -18.70
C ALA A 442 -20.20 -18.61 -17.16
N PRO A 443 -21.05 -19.44 -16.50
CA PRO A 443 -21.12 -19.50 -15.05
C PRO A 443 -19.80 -19.96 -14.41
N VAL A 444 -19.14 -20.95 -15.02
CA VAL A 444 -17.89 -21.53 -14.50
C VAL A 444 -16.74 -20.53 -14.63
N VAL A 445 -16.63 -19.83 -15.76
CA VAL A 445 -15.63 -18.78 -15.97
C VAL A 445 -15.86 -17.59 -15.04
N LEU A 446 -17.13 -17.23 -14.78
CA LEU A 446 -17.46 -16.17 -13.83
C LEU A 446 -17.04 -16.54 -12.40
N MET A 447 -17.36 -17.76 -11.95
CA MET A 447 -16.90 -18.27 -10.65
C MET A 447 -15.37 -18.26 -10.56
N TYR A 448 -14.68 -18.79 -11.57
CA TYR A 448 -13.22 -18.78 -11.64
C TYR A 448 -12.59 -17.39 -11.43
N MET A 449 -13.22 -16.33 -11.97
CA MET A 449 -12.72 -14.95 -11.81
C MET A 449 -12.94 -14.40 -10.40
N LEU A 450 -13.99 -14.82 -9.69
CA LEU A 450 -14.36 -14.34 -8.36
C LEU A 450 -13.73 -15.14 -7.21
N ASP A 451 -13.47 -16.44 -7.44
CA ASP A 451 -13.02 -17.37 -6.41
C ASP A 451 -11.67 -17.02 -5.79
N LEU A 452 -10.83 -16.23 -6.46
CA LEU A 452 -9.55 -15.77 -5.89
C LEU A 452 -9.75 -15.05 -4.56
N GLN A 453 -10.86 -14.32 -4.39
CA GLN A 453 -11.18 -13.65 -3.14
C GLN A 453 -11.53 -14.65 -2.02
N ILE A 454 -12.25 -15.72 -2.35
CA ILE A 454 -12.59 -16.79 -1.41
C ILE A 454 -11.33 -17.54 -0.97
N TRP A 455 -10.49 -17.93 -1.93
CA TRP A 455 -9.20 -18.57 -1.65
C TRP A 455 -8.28 -17.67 -0.82
N PHE A 456 -8.26 -16.37 -1.11
CA PHE A 456 -7.52 -15.41 -0.30
C PHE A 456 -8.03 -15.35 1.14
N MET A 457 -9.34 -15.32 1.36
CA MET A 457 -9.93 -15.30 2.70
C MET A 457 -9.60 -16.56 3.51
N LEU A 458 -9.65 -17.74 2.88
CA LEU A 458 -9.29 -18.99 3.52
C LEU A 458 -7.77 -19.06 3.81
N TRP A 459 -6.95 -18.68 2.84
CA TRP A 459 -5.49 -18.78 2.96
C TRP A 459 -4.90 -17.78 3.95
N GLN A 460 -5.42 -16.54 3.99
CA GLN A 460 -5.00 -15.55 4.99
C GLN A 460 -5.36 -15.99 6.42
N ALA A 461 -6.52 -16.64 6.62
CA ALA A 461 -6.91 -17.15 7.92
C ALA A 461 -6.01 -18.30 8.36
N PHE A 462 -5.71 -19.22 7.44
CA PHE A 462 -4.78 -20.32 7.68
C PHE A 462 -3.36 -19.81 8.01
N TYR A 463 -2.77 -18.99 7.13
CA TYR A 463 -1.43 -18.45 7.35
C TYR A 463 -1.36 -17.54 8.58
N GLY A 464 -2.39 -16.72 8.82
CA GLY A 464 -2.49 -15.87 10.00
C GLY A 464 -2.54 -16.66 11.30
N THR A 465 -3.24 -17.81 11.31
CA THR A 465 -3.25 -18.73 12.46
C THR A 465 -1.88 -19.35 12.69
N MET A 466 -1.22 -19.84 11.63
CA MET A 466 0.14 -20.38 11.74
C MET A 466 1.12 -19.31 12.26
N LEU A 467 1.04 -18.09 11.72
CA LEU A 467 1.88 -16.98 12.14
C LEU A 467 1.60 -16.60 13.60
N GLY A 468 0.33 -16.56 14.00
CA GLY A 468 -0.09 -16.33 15.38
C GLY A 468 0.54 -17.33 16.35
N TRP A 469 0.55 -18.61 16.00
CA TRP A 469 1.23 -19.65 16.78
C TRP A 469 2.74 -19.44 16.82
N THR A 470 3.39 -19.11 15.70
CA THR A 470 4.85 -18.85 15.71
C THR A 470 5.24 -17.61 16.51
N LEU A 471 4.38 -16.60 16.54
CA LEU A 471 4.57 -15.38 17.33
C LEU A 471 4.11 -15.56 18.78
N HIS A 472 3.62 -16.75 19.15
CA HIS A 472 3.09 -17.06 20.47
C HIS A 472 1.99 -16.06 20.91
N ILE A 473 1.28 -15.49 19.93
CA ILE A 473 0.16 -14.57 20.19
C ILE A 473 -0.98 -15.42 20.74
N GLY A 474 -1.27 -15.24 22.03
CA GLY A 474 -2.26 -16.04 22.76
C GLY A 474 -1.66 -17.03 23.76
N GLU A 475 -0.33 -17.10 23.91
CA GLU A 475 0.32 -17.87 25.00
C GLU A 475 -0.02 -17.32 26.39
N VAL A 476 -0.43 -16.06 26.47
CA VAL A 476 -0.99 -15.44 27.67
C VAL A 476 -2.48 -15.17 27.45
N PRO A 477 -3.35 -16.17 27.67
CA PRO A 477 -4.79 -16.02 27.49
C PRO A 477 -5.46 -15.28 28.65
N ASP A 478 -4.89 -15.37 29.85
CA ASP A 478 -5.48 -14.87 31.09
C ASP A 478 -4.61 -13.81 31.77
N PHE A 479 -5.26 -12.87 32.47
CA PHE A 479 -4.58 -11.82 33.23
C PHE A 479 -3.73 -12.40 34.38
N ASP A 480 -4.12 -13.56 34.93
CA ASP A 480 -3.36 -14.25 35.97
C ASP A 480 -2.03 -14.79 35.42
N THR A 481 -2.05 -15.42 34.23
CA THR A 481 -0.83 -15.84 33.53
C THR A 481 0.05 -14.66 33.14
N LEU A 482 -0.56 -13.54 32.73
CA LEU A 482 0.19 -12.31 32.43
C LEU A 482 0.91 -11.81 33.68
N ARG A 483 0.23 -11.80 34.82
CA ARG A 483 0.75 -11.34 36.10
C ARG A 483 1.88 -12.23 36.63
N GLU A 484 1.76 -13.55 36.50
CA GLU A 484 2.82 -14.49 36.86
C GLU A 484 4.07 -14.29 35.99
N ARG A 485 3.89 -14.17 34.67
CA ARG A 485 4.98 -13.94 33.70
C ARG A 485 5.53 -12.50 33.71
N PHE A 486 4.80 -11.55 34.30
CA PHE A 486 5.23 -10.14 34.35
C PHE A 486 6.52 -9.97 35.15
N LEU A 487 6.75 -10.83 36.14
CA LEU A 487 8.02 -10.84 36.89
C LEU A 487 9.19 -11.29 35.99
N ASP A 488 8.97 -12.30 35.14
CA ASP A 488 9.95 -12.76 34.13
C ASP A 488 10.28 -11.67 33.10
N ALA A 489 9.34 -10.74 32.83
CA ALA A 489 9.56 -9.65 31.89
C ALA A 489 10.68 -8.70 32.35
N SER A 490 10.83 -8.50 33.66
CA SER A 490 11.92 -7.69 34.22
C SER A 490 13.28 -8.34 33.97
N GLU A 491 13.37 -9.67 34.07
CA GLU A 491 14.59 -10.44 33.81
C GLU A 491 14.95 -10.42 32.32
N ALA A 492 13.97 -10.61 31.44
CA ALA A 492 14.15 -10.53 29.98
C ALA A 492 14.51 -9.11 29.50
N PHE A 493 13.96 -8.06 30.15
CA PHE A 493 14.30 -6.67 29.88
C PHE A 493 15.76 -6.38 30.23
N ASN A 494 16.18 -6.78 31.44
CA ASN A 494 17.56 -6.61 31.90
C ASN A 494 18.55 -7.41 31.05
N ALA A 495 18.21 -8.62 30.62
CA ALA A 495 19.05 -9.43 29.73
C ALA A 495 19.29 -8.80 28.35
N LYS A 496 18.39 -7.91 27.89
CA LYS A 496 18.56 -7.17 26.63
C LYS A 496 19.30 -5.84 26.80
N LEU A 497 19.19 -5.21 27.98
CA LEU A 497 19.71 -3.86 28.22
C LEU A 497 21.09 -3.86 28.90
N LEU A 498 21.35 -4.83 29.77
CA LEU A 498 22.58 -4.95 30.55
C LEU A 498 23.56 -5.93 29.88
N SER A 499 24.86 -5.65 29.99
CA SER A 499 25.91 -6.60 29.58
C SER A 499 25.88 -7.83 30.48
N LYS A 500 26.20 -9.01 29.93
CA LYS A 500 26.26 -10.30 30.66
C LYS A 500 27.24 -10.29 31.84
N ASP A 501 28.17 -9.35 31.86
CA ASP A 501 29.20 -9.21 32.91
C ASP A 501 28.73 -8.41 34.14
N THR A 502 27.48 -7.92 34.13
CA THR A 502 26.92 -7.15 35.25
C THR A 502 26.39 -8.12 36.32
N PRO A 503 27.00 -8.18 37.53
CA PRO A 503 26.53 -9.10 38.58
C PRO A 503 25.23 -8.55 39.18
N LEU A 504 24.10 -9.13 38.82
CA LEU A 504 22.81 -8.86 39.47
C LEU A 504 22.68 -9.77 40.70
N ILE A 505 22.41 -9.19 41.86
CA ILE A 505 22.14 -9.96 43.08
C ILE A 505 20.69 -10.47 42.99
N VAL A 506 20.53 -11.74 42.64
CA VAL A 506 19.24 -12.43 42.63
C VAL A 506 19.09 -13.22 43.93
N VAL A 507 18.28 -12.70 44.87
CA VAL A 507 17.90 -13.45 46.07
C VAL A 507 16.64 -14.25 45.74
N SER A 508 16.73 -15.57 45.67
CA SER A 508 15.55 -16.44 45.49
C SER A 508 14.69 -16.42 46.76
N GLU A 509 13.42 -16.05 46.66
CA GLU A 509 12.50 -16.14 47.78
C GLU A 509 12.23 -17.61 48.15
N PRO A 510 12.21 -17.97 49.45
CA PRO A 510 11.82 -19.31 49.86
C PRO A 510 10.31 -19.55 49.58
N PRO A 511 9.91 -20.79 49.24
CA PRO A 511 8.51 -21.10 48.99
C PRO A 511 7.65 -20.83 50.22
N TYR A 512 6.49 -20.20 49.98
CA TYR A 512 5.52 -19.76 51.00
C TYR A 512 5.11 -20.88 51.97
N ALA A 513 5.28 -20.66 53.27
CA ALA A 513 4.70 -21.47 54.34
C ALA A 513 3.59 -20.67 55.05
N PRO A 514 2.32 -21.14 55.06
CA PRO A 514 1.22 -20.43 55.70
C PRO A 514 1.39 -20.36 57.24
N PRO A 515 0.88 -19.30 57.89
CA PRO A 515 1.18 -18.96 59.29
C PRO A 515 0.38 -19.78 60.32
N ASN A 516 0.35 -21.11 60.20
CA ASN A 516 -0.23 -22.00 61.21
C ASN A 516 0.51 -23.35 61.31
N ALA A 517 1.84 -23.34 61.22
CA ALA A 517 2.67 -24.52 61.45
C ALA A 517 3.84 -24.18 62.38
N ALA A 518 3.55 -23.84 63.63
CA ALA A 518 4.54 -23.79 64.71
C ALA A 518 4.01 -24.57 65.92
N ALA A 519 4.15 -25.89 65.89
CA ALA A 519 4.44 -26.74 67.05
C ALA A 519 4.40 -28.23 66.64
N THR A 520 5.53 -28.77 66.15
CA THR A 520 6.06 -30.10 66.51
C THR A 520 7.34 -30.36 65.71
N SER A 521 8.44 -30.61 66.41
CA SER A 521 9.67 -31.21 65.85
C SER A 521 9.53 -32.76 65.84
N PRO A 522 10.53 -33.52 65.36
CA PRO A 522 10.66 -33.93 63.96
C PRO A 522 10.53 -35.45 63.80
N SER A 523 9.85 -35.95 62.75
CA SER A 523 10.19 -37.27 62.18
C SER A 523 9.55 -37.48 60.81
N SER A 524 10.35 -38.11 59.93
CA SER A 524 9.98 -38.90 58.75
C SER A 524 9.10 -38.26 57.67
N ALA A 525 9.67 -38.16 56.46
CA ALA A 525 8.94 -38.32 55.20
C ALA A 525 8.04 -39.59 55.27
N PRO A 526 6.88 -39.68 54.59
CA PRO A 526 6.84 -39.50 53.13
C PRO A 526 5.50 -39.03 52.51
N THR A 527 5.61 -38.70 51.21
CA THR A 527 4.65 -38.98 50.13
C THR A 527 3.15 -38.75 50.32
N GLY A 528 2.61 -37.95 49.38
CA GLY A 528 1.46 -38.39 48.61
C GLY A 528 0.15 -37.66 48.90
N SER A 529 -0.28 -36.89 47.90
CA SER A 529 -1.67 -36.61 47.49
C SER A 529 -2.68 -36.17 48.55
N PHE A 530 -3.34 -35.04 48.30
CA PHE A 530 -4.76 -34.98 47.92
C PHE A 530 -5.31 -33.57 48.09
N GLY A 531 -6.34 -33.27 47.31
CA GLY A 531 -7.54 -32.74 47.95
C GLY A 531 -7.74 -31.24 47.80
N VAL A 532 -8.51 -30.89 46.78
CA VAL A 532 -9.34 -29.69 46.78
C VAL A 532 -10.27 -29.74 47.99
N SER A 533 -10.18 -28.74 48.87
CA SER A 533 -11.22 -28.42 49.85
C SER A 533 -11.40 -26.90 49.92
N LYS A 534 -12.65 -26.48 49.71
CA LYS A 534 -13.16 -25.11 49.76
C LYS A 534 -13.31 -24.64 51.22
N SER A 535 -13.29 -23.31 51.36
CA SER A 535 -13.94 -22.50 52.39
C SER A 535 -12.98 -21.74 53.32
N GLY A 536 -12.96 -20.43 53.12
CA GLY A 536 -12.30 -19.45 53.99
C GLY A 536 -11.91 -18.24 53.15
N LYS A 537 -12.59 -17.10 53.35
CA LYS A 537 -12.22 -15.81 52.75
C LYS A 537 -10.76 -15.50 53.09
N LYS A 538 -9.83 -15.84 52.21
CA LYS A 538 -8.45 -15.37 52.26
C LYS A 538 -8.41 -14.03 51.54
N ALA A 539 -7.89 -13.00 52.23
CA ALA A 539 -7.45 -11.78 51.56
C ALA A 539 -6.57 -12.19 50.37
N GLY A 540 -6.90 -11.67 49.19
CA GLY A 540 -6.34 -12.17 47.95
C GLY A 540 -4.85 -11.81 47.84
N PRO A 541 -4.07 -12.54 47.02
CA PRO A 541 -2.70 -12.18 46.63
C PRO A 541 -2.58 -10.77 46.02
N LEU A 542 -3.71 -10.12 45.76
CA LEU A 542 -3.85 -8.78 45.22
C LEU A 542 -3.52 -7.67 46.24
N ASP A 543 -3.80 -7.90 47.53
CA ASP A 543 -3.52 -6.89 48.56
C ASP A 543 -2.03 -6.86 48.91
N ASP A 544 -1.38 -8.03 48.98
CA ASP A 544 0.06 -8.11 49.23
C ASP A 544 0.92 -7.68 48.02
N LEU A 545 0.46 -7.90 46.78
CA LEU A 545 1.17 -7.38 45.61
C LEU A 545 0.99 -5.86 45.45
N LYS A 546 -0.17 -5.32 45.84
CA LYS A 546 -0.35 -3.88 45.98
C LYS A 546 0.61 -3.32 47.02
N VAL A 547 0.76 -3.97 48.18
CA VAL A 547 1.70 -3.55 49.22
C VAL A 547 3.14 -3.62 48.71
N SER A 548 3.55 -4.70 48.03
CA SER A 548 4.92 -4.84 47.54
C SER A 548 5.27 -3.90 46.37
N LEU A 549 4.31 -3.60 45.47
CA LEU A 549 4.50 -2.61 44.41
C LEU A 549 4.37 -1.17 44.91
N LEU A 550 3.50 -0.91 45.89
CA LEU A 550 3.39 0.40 46.53
C LEU A 550 4.61 0.68 47.41
N GLU A 551 5.14 -0.28 48.15
CA GLU A 551 6.40 -0.14 48.89
C GLU A 551 7.59 0.08 47.95
N ALA A 552 7.61 -0.56 46.78
CA ALA A 552 8.62 -0.30 45.75
C ALA A 552 8.47 1.09 45.11
N ALA A 553 7.25 1.62 45.00
CA ALA A 553 6.96 2.93 44.41
C ALA A 553 7.02 4.10 45.43
N SER A 554 6.86 3.83 46.73
CA SER A 554 6.73 4.84 47.79
C SER A 554 8.04 5.21 48.48
N SER A 555 9.19 4.79 47.97
CA SER A 555 10.50 5.23 48.47
C SER A 555 11.13 6.27 47.54
N PRO A 556 10.76 7.56 47.64
CA PRO A 556 11.52 8.62 47.02
C PRO A 556 12.81 8.84 47.83
N SER A 557 13.94 8.69 47.15
CA SER A 557 15.24 9.27 47.50
C SER A 557 15.81 9.02 48.92
N SER A 558 16.96 8.37 48.96
CA SER A 558 18.08 8.83 49.80
C SER A 558 17.78 8.96 51.30
N ALA A 559 17.52 7.85 51.98
CA ALA A 559 17.80 7.75 53.40
C ALA A 559 18.52 6.44 53.66
N GLU A 560 19.74 6.55 54.16
CA GLU A 560 20.58 5.45 54.60
C GLU A 560 19.81 4.57 55.60
N ILE A 561 19.27 3.45 55.13
CA ILE A 561 18.93 2.33 55.98
C ILE A 561 20.18 1.44 55.99
N PRO A 562 20.90 1.30 57.13
CA PRO A 562 21.99 0.33 57.22
C PRO A 562 21.38 -1.07 57.10
N GLY A 563 21.48 -1.64 55.90
CA GLY A 563 20.92 -2.96 55.53
C GLY A 563 19.77 -2.96 54.52
N GLY A 564 19.33 -1.79 54.01
CA GLY A 564 18.22 -1.69 53.07
C GLY A 564 18.62 -1.75 51.60
N ALA A 565 19.12 -2.89 51.12
CA ALA A 565 19.17 -3.16 49.68
C ALA A 565 17.76 -3.50 49.21
N LEU A 566 17.30 -2.91 48.09
CA LEU A 566 16.10 -3.38 47.38
C LEU A 566 16.17 -4.91 47.25
N ARG A 567 15.14 -5.63 47.72
CA ARG A 567 15.12 -7.11 47.80
C ARG A 567 15.38 -7.82 46.47
N ASN A 568 15.30 -7.12 45.33
CA ASN A 568 15.71 -7.63 44.02
C ASN A 568 16.14 -6.47 43.09
N GLU A 569 17.44 -6.34 42.78
CA GLU A 569 17.97 -5.26 41.93
C GLU A 569 17.46 -5.34 40.48
N SER A 570 17.02 -6.52 40.03
CA SER A 570 16.45 -6.71 38.69
C SER A 570 15.17 -5.90 38.47
N LEU A 571 14.33 -5.75 39.49
CA LEU A 571 13.07 -5.00 39.39
C LEU A 571 13.29 -3.49 39.43
N ARG A 572 14.41 -3.03 40.00
CA ARG A 572 14.70 -1.59 40.15
C ARG A 572 14.82 -0.91 38.78
N TYR A 573 15.72 -1.38 37.93
CA TYR A 573 15.97 -0.78 36.61
C TYR A 573 14.76 -0.86 35.68
N PHE A 574 14.02 -1.97 35.75
CA PHE A 574 12.76 -2.14 35.03
C PHE A 574 11.72 -1.12 35.51
N SER A 575 11.53 -0.96 36.83
CA SER A 575 10.53 -0.04 37.40
C SER A 575 10.85 1.44 37.13
N GLU A 576 12.12 1.86 37.22
CA GLU A 576 12.55 3.23 36.92
C GLU A 576 12.25 3.57 35.44
N THR A 577 12.60 2.66 34.53
CA THR A 577 12.36 2.84 33.10
C THR A 577 10.87 2.81 32.76
N TRP A 578 10.13 1.88 33.35
CA TRP A 578 8.68 1.77 33.16
C TRP A 578 7.94 3.02 33.66
N ASN A 579 8.33 3.54 34.82
CA ASN A 579 7.75 4.77 35.38
C ASN A 579 8.07 5.99 34.52
N ALA A 580 9.27 6.09 33.95
CA ALA A 580 9.61 7.14 33.00
C ALA A 580 8.73 7.06 31.73
N ILE A 581 8.53 5.86 31.19
CA ILE A 581 7.66 5.63 30.02
C ILE A 581 6.21 6.02 30.35
N VAL A 582 5.67 5.56 31.48
CA VAL A 582 4.30 5.91 31.90
C VAL A 582 4.17 7.41 32.15
N GLY A 583 5.20 8.04 32.71
CA GLY A 583 5.29 9.50 32.88
C GLY A 583 5.19 10.23 31.54
N ASP A 584 6.00 9.85 30.56
CA ASP A 584 5.96 10.41 29.21
C ASP A 584 4.62 10.18 28.52
N LEU A 585 4.03 8.98 28.66
CA LEU A 585 2.70 8.67 28.13
C LEU A 585 1.59 9.51 28.76
N ARG A 586 1.70 9.86 30.05
CA ARG A 586 0.78 10.79 30.73
C ARG A 586 0.99 12.22 30.28
N VAL A 587 2.23 12.67 30.11
CA VAL A 587 2.54 14.01 29.56
C VAL A 587 2.01 14.15 28.13
N ALA A 588 2.05 13.06 27.35
CA ALA A 588 1.51 12.98 26.00
C ALA A 588 -0.02 12.74 25.93
N ASP A 589 -0.72 12.68 27.08
CA ASP A 589 -2.17 12.43 27.21
C ASP A 589 -2.65 11.12 26.53
N LEU A 590 -1.79 10.10 26.51
CA LEU A 590 -2.11 8.77 25.97
C LEU A 590 -2.75 7.84 27.02
N ILE A 591 -2.66 8.19 28.31
CA ILE A 591 -3.24 7.45 29.44
C ILE A 591 -4.03 8.44 30.30
N SER A 592 -5.30 8.12 30.59
CA SER A 592 -6.17 9.03 31.36
C SER A 592 -5.81 9.03 32.85
N ASN A 593 -5.81 10.21 33.48
CA ASN A 593 -5.54 10.38 34.92
C ASN A 593 -6.72 9.95 35.83
N ARG A 594 -7.72 9.20 35.33
CA ARG A 594 -8.89 8.78 36.12
C ARG A 594 -8.56 7.87 37.30
N GLU A 595 -7.39 7.25 37.32
CA GLU A 595 -6.93 6.36 38.39
C GLU A 595 -6.14 7.08 39.49
N LEU A 596 -5.84 8.38 39.29
CA LEU A 596 -5.17 9.24 40.28
C LEU A 596 -6.16 10.05 41.15
N ALA A 597 -7.46 9.88 40.92
CA ALA A 597 -8.56 10.45 41.70
C ALA A 597 -9.27 9.31 42.45
#